data_AF-B0JWV3-F1
#
_entry.id   AF-B0JWV3-F1
#
_cell.length_a   1.000
_cell.length_b   1.000
_cell.length_c   1.000
_cell.angle_alpha   90.00
_cell.angle_beta   90.00
_cell.angle_gamma   90.00
#
_symmetry.space_group_name_H-M   'P 1'
#
loop_
_entity.id
_entity.type
_entity.pdbx_description
1 polymer ?
#
loop_
_entity_poly.entity_id
_entity_poly.type
_entity_poly.pdbx_seq_one_letter_code
_entity_poly.pdbx_strand_id
1 'polypeptide(L)'
;MKLCNKFSCHCIKIKLPPKQVIEAKQKGVFTMTSAANSGNILMGLGLEAILAQFANSETYYQNLTAIFGNQYDTSKAETLRIQWQEGDFSNLPAILVLPADRLAGARGAYSITTDTIYIADRQTSFEGLVNLLLEEIGHAIDRSLNPIDTKGDEGAIFAAFVLGQELSPEILNRWREEDDRATIVVDGRGLVVEKQDIVGTNNDDIYREPRAQISLRD
;
A
#
# COMPACT_ATOMS: atom_id res chain seq x y z
N MET A 1 -15.08 53.02 8.87
CA MET A 1 -15.47 51.71 9.44
C MET A 1 -14.83 50.60 8.62
N LYS A 2 -13.72 50.04 9.11
CA LYS A 2 -13.16 48.78 8.62
C LYS A 2 -13.11 47.84 9.82
N LEU A 3 -14.11 46.97 9.94
CA LEU A 3 -14.04 45.80 10.80
C LEU A 3 -13.31 44.74 9.99
N CYS A 4 -12.07 44.47 10.36
CA CYS A 4 -11.31 43.32 9.89
C CYS A 4 -10.80 42.57 11.12
N ASN A 5 -10.61 41.26 10.96
CA ASN A 5 -10.10 40.25 11.89
C ASN A 5 -11.07 39.64 12.93
N LYS A 6 -11.45 38.39 12.65
CA LYS A 6 -11.12 37.23 13.51
C LYS A 6 -11.34 35.92 12.77
N PHE A 7 -10.32 35.46 12.04
CA PHE A 7 -10.05 34.02 11.91
C PHE A 7 -8.53 33.87 11.97
N SER A 8 -8.05 33.42 13.13
CA SER A 8 -6.67 33.00 13.31
C SER A 8 -6.53 31.68 12.56
N CYS A 9 -5.93 31.69 11.37
CA CYS A 9 -5.33 30.49 10.81
C CYS A 9 -4.17 30.09 11.73
N HIS A 10 -4.43 29.17 12.65
CA HIS A 10 -3.38 28.43 13.31
C HIS A 10 -2.83 27.42 12.29
N CYS A 11 -1.82 27.84 11.53
CA CYS A 11 -0.96 26.88 10.85
C CYS A 11 -0.24 26.06 11.93
N ILE A 12 -0.80 24.90 12.28
CA ILE A 12 -0.06 23.90 13.03
C ILE A 12 1.03 23.39 12.09
N LYS A 13 2.21 24.02 12.15
CA LYS A 13 3.43 23.44 11.59
C LYS A 13 3.79 22.24 12.45
N ILE A 14 3.15 21.10 12.21
CA ILE A 14 3.67 19.83 12.71
C ILE A 14 4.95 19.57 11.93
N LYS A 15 6.05 19.65 12.68
CA LYS A 15 7.38 19.34 12.22
C LYS A 15 7.35 17.88 11.75
N LEU A 16 7.47 17.65 10.45
CA LEU A 16 7.85 16.33 9.93
C LEU A 16 9.02 15.84 10.79
N PRO A 17 9.04 14.56 11.23
CA PRO A 17 10.14 14.05 12.01
C PRO A 17 11.45 14.37 11.27
N PRO A 18 12.46 14.90 11.98
CA PRO A 18 13.70 15.31 11.34
C PRO A 18 14.28 14.13 10.56
N LYS A 19 14.70 14.39 9.31
CA LYS A 19 15.63 13.53 8.55
C LYS A 19 16.96 13.40 9.32
N GLN A 20 17.00 12.65 10.42
CA GLN A 20 18.18 12.26 11.21
C GLN A 20 17.65 11.16 12.17
N VAL A 21 17.97 9.87 12.12
CA VAL A 21 19.28 9.22 11.97
C VAL A 21 19.03 7.79 11.48
N ILE A 22 19.40 7.46 10.24
CA ILE A 22 19.75 6.07 9.86
C ILE A 22 21.01 6.14 8.99
N GLU A 23 22.07 6.75 9.52
CA GLU A 23 23.42 6.45 9.05
C GLU A 23 23.87 5.13 9.70
N ALA A 24 23.44 4.01 9.12
CA ALA A 24 24.16 2.74 9.18
C ALA A 24 23.65 1.81 8.09
N LYS A 25 24.37 1.81 6.95
CA LYS A 25 24.52 0.70 6.00
C LYS A 25 23.57 -0.49 6.19
N GLN A 26 22.43 -0.52 5.50
CA GLN A 26 21.75 -1.78 5.16
C GLN A 26 21.68 -1.93 3.63
N LYS A 27 22.85 -2.14 3.03
CA LYS A 27 22.96 -2.85 1.74
C LYS A 27 22.86 -4.36 2.00
N GLY A 28 21.73 -4.81 2.54
CA GLY A 28 21.53 -6.20 2.93
C GLY A 28 20.06 -6.56 2.98
N VAL A 29 19.73 -7.75 2.48
CA VAL A 29 18.39 -8.34 2.42
C VAL A 29 17.72 -8.26 3.80
N PHE A 30 16.52 -7.66 3.86
CA PHE A 30 15.71 -7.60 5.08
C PHE A 30 14.97 -8.93 5.23
N THR A 31 15.22 -9.65 6.33
CA THR A 31 14.61 -10.96 6.59
C THR A 31 13.54 -10.84 7.66
N MET A 32 12.32 -11.23 7.30
CA MET A 32 11.17 -11.25 8.20
C MET A 32 11.00 -12.64 8.82
N THR A 33 10.62 -12.70 10.09
CA THR A 33 10.37 -13.98 10.77
C THR A 33 8.87 -14.25 10.83
N SER A 34 8.48 -15.53 10.74
CA SER A 34 7.08 -15.97 10.88
C SER A 34 6.49 -15.76 12.28
N ALA A 35 7.31 -15.38 13.27
CA ALA A 35 6.87 -15.05 14.63
C ALA A 35 6.45 -13.57 14.79
N ALA A 36 6.64 -12.73 13.76
CA ALA A 36 6.20 -11.34 13.80
C ALA A 36 4.66 -11.27 13.79
N ASN A 37 4.08 -10.61 14.79
CA ASN A 37 2.65 -10.30 14.79
C ASN A 37 2.38 -9.01 13.99
N SER A 38 1.16 -8.87 13.46
CA SER A 38 0.82 -7.78 12.53
C SER A 38 0.98 -6.38 13.15
N GLY A 39 0.59 -6.19 14.42
CA GLY A 39 0.76 -4.92 15.12
C GLY A 39 2.24 -4.48 15.25
N ASN A 40 3.14 -5.41 15.54
CA ASN A 40 4.58 -5.13 15.61
C ASN A 40 5.16 -4.75 14.25
N ILE A 41 4.64 -5.33 13.15
CA ILE A 41 5.07 -5.00 11.79
C ILE A 41 4.58 -3.59 11.42
N LEU A 42 3.30 -3.30 11.62
CA LEU A 42 2.70 -2.00 11.30
C LEU A 42 3.37 -0.86 12.06
N MET A 43 3.54 -1.02 13.38
CA MET A 43 4.19 -0.02 14.23
C MET A 43 5.69 0.11 13.91
N GLY A 44 6.39 -1.01 13.69
CA GLY A 44 7.82 -1.02 13.40
C GLY A 44 8.18 -0.35 12.06
N LEU A 45 7.25 -0.37 11.10
CA LEU A 45 7.40 0.26 9.79
C LEU A 45 6.77 1.66 9.70
N GLY A 46 6.04 2.10 10.74
CA GLY A 46 5.37 3.40 10.77
C GLY A 46 4.15 3.51 9.84
N LEU A 47 3.56 2.38 9.42
CA LEU A 47 2.43 2.35 8.49
C LEU A 47 1.18 3.02 9.06
N GLU A 48 0.93 2.83 10.36
CA GLU A 48 -0.17 3.47 11.08
C GLU A 48 -0.10 5.00 10.98
N ALA A 49 1.10 5.58 11.15
CA ALA A 49 1.29 7.02 11.05
C ALA A 49 1.07 7.52 9.60
N ILE A 50 1.51 6.75 8.61
CA ILE A 50 1.32 7.05 7.18
C ILE A 50 -0.19 7.05 6.84
N LEU A 51 -0.92 6.02 7.26
CA LEU A 51 -2.35 5.89 7.00
C LEU A 51 -3.17 6.96 7.75
N ALA A 52 -2.82 7.26 9.01
CA ALA A 52 -3.41 8.38 9.74
C ALA A 52 -3.19 9.71 9.02
N GLN A 53 -1.99 9.94 8.47
CA GLN A 53 -1.70 11.15 7.71
C GLN A 53 -2.57 11.24 6.44
N PHE A 54 -2.73 10.13 5.72
CA PHE A 54 -3.62 10.07 4.57
C PHE A 54 -5.08 10.37 4.95
N ALA A 55 -5.59 9.78 6.04
CA ALA A 55 -6.94 10.04 6.53
C ALA A 55 -7.15 11.51 6.95
N ASN A 56 -6.12 12.15 7.48
CA ASN A 56 -6.14 13.56 7.86
C ASN A 56 -5.96 14.53 6.68
N SER A 57 -5.65 14.04 5.48
CA SER A 57 -5.46 14.92 4.31
C SER A 57 -6.78 15.57 3.87
N GLU A 58 -6.68 16.81 3.39
CA GLU A 58 -7.82 17.51 2.76
C GLU A 58 -8.23 16.86 1.42
N THR A 59 -7.29 16.14 0.80
CA THR A 59 -7.48 15.45 -0.49
C THR A 59 -7.97 14.00 -0.34
N TYR A 60 -8.26 13.52 0.88
CA TYR A 60 -8.65 12.13 1.15
C TYR A 60 -9.69 11.58 0.15
N TYR A 61 -10.84 12.25 0.04
CA TYR A 61 -11.90 11.84 -0.87
C TYR A 61 -11.54 11.98 -2.36
N GLN A 62 -10.76 13.00 -2.71
CA GLN A 62 -10.29 13.20 -4.09
C GLN A 62 -9.36 12.05 -4.50
N ASN A 63 -8.49 11.63 -3.58
CA ASN A 63 -7.57 10.51 -3.76
C ASN A 63 -8.35 9.19 -3.87
N LEU A 64 -9.29 8.91 -2.96
CA LEU A 64 -10.14 7.71 -3.06
C LEU A 64 -10.89 7.64 -4.39
N THR A 65 -11.41 8.76 -4.86
CA THR A 65 -12.06 8.83 -6.19
C THR A 65 -11.09 8.55 -7.33
N ALA A 66 -9.84 9.00 -7.23
CA ALA A 66 -8.82 8.75 -8.25
C ALA A 66 -8.36 7.28 -8.27
N ILE A 67 -8.30 6.64 -7.10
CA ILE A 67 -7.86 5.26 -6.90
C ILE A 67 -8.99 4.28 -7.27
N PHE A 68 -10.13 4.39 -6.59
CA PHE A 68 -11.23 3.41 -6.62
C PHE A 68 -12.41 3.83 -7.53
N GLY A 69 -12.29 4.96 -8.22
CA GLY A 69 -13.35 5.51 -9.06
C GLY A 69 -14.48 6.18 -8.27
N ASN A 70 -15.62 6.44 -8.92
CA ASN A 70 -16.69 7.26 -8.35
C ASN A 70 -17.80 6.47 -7.63
N GLN A 71 -17.69 5.14 -7.53
CA GLN A 71 -18.79 4.27 -7.09
C GLN A 71 -18.53 3.57 -5.76
N TYR A 72 -17.41 3.85 -5.11
CA TYR A 72 -17.12 3.32 -3.78
C TYR A 72 -18.13 3.83 -2.74
N ASP A 73 -18.34 3.04 -1.70
CA ASP A 73 -19.23 3.40 -0.60
C ASP A 73 -18.61 4.53 0.23
N THR A 74 -19.11 5.76 0.02
CA THR A 74 -18.61 6.95 0.72
C THR A 74 -18.90 6.94 2.22
N SER A 75 -19.92 6.20 2.68
CA SER A 75 -20.23 6.08 4.11
C SER A 75 -19.23 5.17 4.80
N LYS A 76 -18.83 4.07 4.14
CA LYS A 76 -17.71 3.23 4.61
C LYS A 76 -16.38 3.99 4.56
N ALA A 77 -16.15 4.79 3.52
CA ALA A 77 -14.95 5.61 3.42
C ALA A 77 -14.84 6.63 4.56
N GLU A 78 -15.94 7.29 4.95
CA GLU A 78 -15.92 8.19 6.10
C GLU A 78 -15.71 7.43 7.42
N THR A 79 -16.30 6.25 7.57
CA THR A 79 -16.07 5.40 8.75
C THR A 79 -14.59 5.02 8.87
N LEU A 80 -13.98 4.57 7.77
CA LEU A 80 -12.56 4.25 7.67
C LEU A 80 -11.69 5.43 8.04
N ARG A 81 -12.02 6.62 7.51
CA ARG A 81 -11.31 7.86 7.80
C ARG A 81 -11.29 8.18 9.29
N ILE A 82 -12.46 8.15 9.94
CA ILE A 82 -12.59 8.45 11.37
C ILE A 82 -11.78 7.45 12.19
N GLN A 83 -11.87 6.15 11.90
CA GLN A 83 -11.09 5.12 12.61
C GLN A 83 -9.59 5.40 12.53
N TRP A 84 -9.04 5.66 11.34
CA TRP A 84 -7.63 5.96 11.17
C TRP A 84 -7.20 7.28 11.80
N GLN A 85 -8.09 8.28 11.87
CA GLN A 85 -7.82 9.54 12.57
C GLN A 85 -7.77 9.36 14.09
N GLU A 86 -8.54 8.41 14.63
CA GLU A 86 -8.52 8.03 16.04
C GLU A 86 -7.37 7.08 16.40
N GLY A 87 -6.60 6.63 15.40
CA GLY A 87 -5.51 5.67 15.56
C GLY A 87 -6.00 4.23 15.72
N ASP A 88 -7.24 3.94 15.33
CA ASP A 88 -7.78 2.58 15.26
C ASP A 88 -7.50 1.98 13.88
N PHE A 89 -6.59 1.00 13.85
CA PHE A 89 -6.22 0.23 12.66
C PHE A 89 -6.67 -1.23 12.75
N SER A 90 -7.63 -1.54 13.62
CA SER A 90 -8.18 -2.90 13.78
C SER A 90 -8.90 -3.42 12.55
N ASN A 91 -9.20 -2.53 11.59
CA ASN A 91 -9.80 -2.84 10.30
C ASN A 91 -8.77 -3.30 9.24
N LEU A 92 -7.47 -3.26 9.53
CA LEU A 92 -6.44 -3.74 8.61
C LEU A 92 -6.37 -5.28 8.62
N PRO A 93 -6.09 -5.90 7.47
CA PRO A 93 -5.99 -7.35 7.36
C PRO A 93 -4.83 -7.90 8.20
N ALA A 94 -4.92 -9.19 8.55
CA ALA A 94 -3.83 -9.88 9.20
C ALA A 94 -2.61 -9.95 8.28
N ILE A 95 -1.41 -9.85 8.85
CA ILE A 95 -0.15 -9.98 8.11
C ILE A 95 0.54 -11.28 8.51
N LEU A 96 0.83 -12.14 7.54
CA LEU A 96 1.54 -13.40 7.72
C LEU A 96 2.78 -13.45 6.84
N VAL A 97 3.91 -13.82 7.43
CA VAL A 97 5.17 -14.01 6.70
C VAL A 97 5.27 -15.48 6.28
N LEU A 98 5.45 -15.70 4.98
CA LEU A 98 5.65 -17.02 4.38
C LEU A 98 7.05 -17.12 3.75
N PRO A 99 7.63 -18.33 3.68
CA PRO A 99 8.81 -18.57 2.85
C PRO A 99 8.53 -18.14 1.39
N ALA A 100 9.50 -17.45 0.76
CA ALA A 100 9.32 -16.88 -0.58
C ALA A 100 8.88 -17.90 -1.66
N ASP A 101 9.27 -19.18 -1.53
CA ASP A 101 8.87 -20.25 -2.46
C ASP A 101 7.37 -20.59 -2.39
N ARG A 102 6.66 -20.16 -1.35
CA ARG A 102 5.21 -20.34 -1.18
C ARG A 102 4.36 -19.27 -1.86
N LEU A 103 4.98 -18.17 -2.29
CA LEU A 103 4.29 -17.03 -2.92
C LEU A 103 4.41 -17.00 -4.44
N ALA A 104 4.81 -18.11 -5.07
CA ALA A 104 4.82 -18.25 -6.53
C ALA A 104 5.52 -17.10 -7.28
N GLY A 105 6.63 -16.59 -6.72
CA GLY A 105 7.40 -15.48 -7.31
C GLY A 105 6.90 -14.08 -6.95
N ALA A 106 5.89 -13.97 -6.08
CA ALA A 106 5.44 -12.71 -5.51
C ALA A 106 6.27 -12.32 -4.27
N ARG A 107 6.36 -11.01 -4.02
CA ARG A 107 6.91 -10.44 -2.79
C ARG A 107 5.85 -10.35 -1.68
N GLY A 108 4.62 -10.09 -2.09
CA GLY A 108 3.45 -9.87 -1.25
C GLY A 108 2.20 -10.35 -2.00
N ALA A 109 1.15 -10.67 -1.26
CA ALA A 109 -0.14 -10.97 -1.82
C ALA A 109 -1.27 -10.78 -0.81
N TYR A 110 -2.37 -10.15 -1.21
CA TYR A 110 -3.59 -10.01 -0.42
C TYR A 110 -4.61 -11.07 -0.84
N SER A 111 -5.15 -11.80 0.15
CA SER A 111 -6.28 -12.72 -0.08
C SER A 111 -7.56 -12.18 0.54
N ILE A 112 -8.52 -11.87 -0.33
CA ILE A 112 -9.91 -11.55 0.07
C ILE A 112 -10.55 -12.71 0.85
N THR A 113 -10.19 -13.96 0.55
CA THR A 113 -10.83 -15.15 1.15
C THR A 113 -10.51 -15.27 2.64
N THR A 114 -9.30 -14.91 3.03
CA THR A 114 -8.84 -15.02 4.42
C THR A 114 -8.67 -13.67 5.10
N ASP A 115 -8.87 -12.57 4.37
CA ASP A 115 -8.56 -11.20 4.77
C ASP A 115 -7.13 -11.10 5.34
N THR A 116 -6.16 -11.51 4.52
CA THR A 116 -4.76 -11.66 4.95
C THR A 116 -3.79 -11.20 3.88
N ILE A 117 -2.81 -10.42 4.31
CA ILE A 117 -1.62 -10.07 3.54
C ILE A 117 -0.54 -11.11 3.85
N TYR A 118 -0.11 -11.82 2.82
CA TYR A 118 1.00 -12.76 2.87
C TYR A 118 2.25 -12.09 2.32
N ILE A 119 3.36 -12.13 3.06
CA ILE A 119 4.62 -11.46 2.68
C ILE A 119 5.74 -12.49 2.60
N ALA A 120 6.57 -12.40 1.57
CA ALA A 120 7.77 -13.22 1.46
C ALA A 120 8.74 -12.88 2.60
N ASP A 121 9.33 -13.90 3.21
CA ASP A 121 10.34 -13.80 4.27
C ASP A 121 11.59 -13.02 3.87
N ARG A 122 11.80 -12.77 2.57
CA ARG A 122 12.89 -11.97 2.03
C ARG A 122 12.35 -10.75 1.31
N GLN A 123 12.79 -9.58 1.76
CA GLN A 123 12.45 -8.30 1.16
C GLN A 123 13.71 -7.57 0.68
N THR A 124 13.56 -6.75 -0.35
CA THR A 124 14.68 -6.09 -1.04
C THR A 124 15.17 -4.85 -0.30
N SER A 125 14.26 -4.11 0.37
CA SER A 125 14.57 -2.93 1.18
C SER A 125 13.45 -2.62 2.19
N PHE A 126 13.72 -1.71 3.13
CA PHE A 126 12.70 -1.19 4.06
C PHE A 126 11.62 -0.43 3.30
N GLU A 127 12.01 0.47 2.40
CA GLU A 127 11.11 1.26 1.56
C GLU A 127 10.27 0.35 0.66
N GLY A 128 10.88 -0.69 0.09
CA GLY A 128 10.20 -1.67 -0.72
C GLY A 128 9.18 -2.49 0.07
N LEU A 129 9.43 -2.78 1.35
CA LEU A 129 8.45 -3.45 2.22
C LEU A 129 7.30 -2.50 2.63
N VAL A 130 7.59 -1.23 2.91
CA VAL A 130 6.55 -0.23 3.16
C VAL A 130 5.63 -0.07 1.94
N ASN A 131 6.20 0.06 0.74
CA ASN A 131 5.43 0.17 -0.50
C ASN A 131 4.55 -1.06 -0.74
N LEU A 132 5.14 -2.25 -0.63
CA LEU A 132 4.42 -3.53 -0.73
C LEU A 132 3.24 -3.58 0.25
N LEU A 133 3.48 -3.30 1.53
CA LEU A 133 2.41 -3.37 2.52
C LEU A 133 1.30 -2.36 2.27
N LEU A 134 1.63 -1.15 1.82
CA LEU A 134 0.61 -0.17 1.45
C LEU A 134 -0.19 -0.61 0.21
N GLU A 135 0.45 -1.28 -0.74
CA GLU A 135 -0.22 -1.83 -1.93
C GLU A 135 -1.22 -2.91 -1.53
N GLU A 136 -0.81 -3.89 -0.72
CA GLU A 136 -1.69 -4.95 -0.23
C GLU A 136 -2.78 -4.45 0.73
N ILE A 137 -2.52 -3.38 1.49
CA ILE A 137 -3.56 -2.67 2.24
C ILE A 137 -4.54 -1.97 1.29
N GLY A 138 -4.05 -1.40 0.19
CA GLY A 138 -4.89 -0.77 -0.83
C GLY A 138 -5.93 -1.72 -1.42
N HIS A 139 -5.54 -2.95 -1.78
CA HIS A 139 -6.45 -4.00 -2.22
C HIS A 139 -7.50 -4.36 -1.14
N ALA A 140 -7.07 -4.47 0.12
CA ALA A 140 -8.01 -4.73 1.23
C ALA A 140 -9.02 -3.58 1.43
N ILE A 141 -8.58 -2.34 1.25
CA ILE A 141 -9.47 -1.18 1.31
C ILE A 141 -10.41 -1.13 0.11
N ASP A 142 -9.94 -1.42 -1.10
CA ASP A 142 -10.82 -1.54 -2.27
C ASP A 142 -11.96 -2.52 -1.98
N ARG A 143 -11.60 -3.71 -1.49
CA ARG A 143 -12.58 -4.75 -1.16
C ARG A 143 -13.59 -4.32 -0.10
N SER A 144 -13.16 -3.52 0.88
CA SER A 144 -14.03 -3.00 1.93
C SER A 144 -15.02 -1.97 1.39
N LEU A 145 -14.55 -1.07 0.52
CA LEU A 145 -15.30 0.06 0.00
C LEU A 145 -16.15 -0.30 -1.22
N ASN A 146 -15.73 -1.27 -2.02
CA ASN A 146 -16.37 -1.65 -3.28
C ASN A 146 -16.95 -3.07 -3.22
N PRO A 147 -18.20 -3.25 -3.68
CA PRO A 147 -18.79 -4.59 -3.80
C PRO A 147 -18.13 -5.42 -4.90
N ILE A 148 -17.67 -4.75 -5.96
CA ILE A 148 -16.97 -5.31 -7.11
C ILE A 148 -15.58 -4.69 -7.12
N ASP A 149 -14.59 -5.56 -7.23
CA ASP A 149 -13.17 -5.25 -7.41
C ASP A 149 -12.94 -4.10 -8.39
N THR A 150 -12.17 -3.10 -7.99
CA THR A 150 -11.74 -2.06 -8.92
C THR A 150 -10.82 -2.69 -9.97
N LYS A 151 -11.01 -2.32 -11.24
CA LYS A 151 -10.15 -2.84 -12.30
C LYS A 151 -8.75 -2.22 -12.21
N GLY A 152 -7.74 -3.06 -12.25
CA GLY A 152 -6.34 -2.66 -12.34
C GLY A 152 -5.55 -3.14 -11.13
N ASP A 153 -4.45 -2.46 -10.85
CA ASP A 153 -3.66 -2.58 -9.64
C ASP A 153 -3.95 -1.34 -8.76
N GLU A 154 -5.18 -1.26 -8.23
CA GLU A 154 -5.61 -0.15 -7.36
C GLU A 154 -4.86 -0.12 -6.03
N GLY A 155 -4.32 -1.27 -5.60
CA GLY A 155 -3.36 -1.38 -4.51
C GLY A 155 -2.12 -0.52 -4.77
N ALA A 156 -1.45 -0.68 -5.92
CA ALA A 156 -0.26 0.10 -6.24
C ALA A 156 -0.57 1.59 -6.38
N ILE A 157 -1.74 1.92 -6.97
CA ILE A 157 -2.21 3.31 -7.06
C ILE A 157 -2.45 3.87 -5.65
N PHE A 158 -3.11 3.13 -4.77
CA PHE A 158 -3.32 3.53 -3.38
C PHE A 158 -1.99 3.81 -2.67
N ALA A 159 -1.02 2.91 -2.76
CA ALA A 159 0.30 3.08 -2.15
C ALA A 159 0.99 4.36 -2.62
N ALA A 160 0.97 4.64 -3.93
CA ALA A 160 1.56 5.85 -4.50
C ALA A 160 0.89 7.12 -3.95
N PHE A 161 -0.44 7.16 -3.89
CA PHE A 161 -1.18 8.32 -3.38
C PHE A 161 -0.95 8.54 -1.88
N VAL A 162 -0.91 7.47 -1.08
CA VAL A 162 -0.64 7.53 0.37
C VAL A 162 0.78 8.02 0.65
N LEU A 163 1.75 7.61 -0.17
CA LEU A 163 3.14 8.07 -0.09
C LEU A 163 3.36 9.46 -0.70
N GLY A 164 2.33 10.08 -1.29
CA GLY A 164 2.43 11.39 -1.94
C GLY A 164 3.28 11.38 -3.20
N GLN A 165 3.37 10.24 -3.89
CA GLN A 165 4.09 10.10 -5.14
C GLN A 165 3.28 10.68 -6.30
N GLU A 166 3.97 11.34 -7.23
CA GLU A 166 3.35 11.82 -8.46
C GLU A 166 3.39 10.73 -9.52
N LEU A 167 2.22 10.23 -9.93
CA LEU A 167 2.11 9.28 -11.03
C LEU A 167 1.90 10.04 -12.35
N SER A 168 2.71 9.72 -13.36
CA SER A 168 2.44 10.20 -14.71
C SER A 168 1.11 9.61 -15.23
N PRO A 169 0.38 10.31 -16.11
CA PRO A 169 -0.84 9.77 -16.71
C PRO A 169 -0.62 8.41 -17.39
N GLU A 170 0.56 8.19 -17.99
CA GLU A 170 0.92 6.94 -18.66
C GLU A 170 1.08 5.78 -17.67
N ILE A 171 1.72 6.00 -16.53
CA ILE A 171 1.87 4.99 -15.47
C ILE A 171 0.50 4.68 -14.87
N LEU A 172 -0.26 5.71 -14.52
CA LEU A 172 -1.59 5.55 -13.93
C LEU A 172 -2.54 4.77 -14.85
N ASN A 173 -2.56 5.09 -16.15
CA ASN A 173 -3.39 4.36 -17.12
C ASN A 173 -2.93 2.92 -17.30
N ARG A 174 -1.62 2.64 -17.19
CA ARG A 174 -1.12 1.27 -17.24
C ARG A 174 -1.57 0.47 -16.03
N TRP A 175 -1.43 1.01 -14.82
CA TRP A 175 -1.83 0.31 -13.59
C TRP A 175 -3.33 0.06 -13.54
N ARG A 176 -4.16 0.96 -14.06
CA ARG A 176 -5.61 0.73 -14.23
C ARG A 176 -5.99 -0.41 -15.20
N GLU A 177 -5.03 -0.90 -15.97
CA GLU A 177 -5.21 -1.98 -16.92
C GLU A 177 -4.44 -3.24 -16.53
N GLU A 178 -3.72 -3.21 -15.42
CA GLU A 178 -2.95 -4.37 -14.95
C GLU A 178 -3.88 -5.46 -14.40
N ASP A 179 -3.46 -6.71 -14.58
CA ASP A 179 -4.09 -7.88 -13.97
C ASP A 179 -3.01 -8.57 -13.13
N ASP A 180 -3.04 -8.29 -11.84
CA ASP A 180 -2.10 -8.79 -10.84
C ASP A 180 -2.68 -9.99 -10.06
N ARG A 181 -3.87 -10.47 -10.44
CA ARG A 181 -4.50 -11.64 -9.84
C ARG A 181 -3.65 -12.89 -10.04
N ALA A 182 -3.55 -13.68 -8.98
CA ALA A 182 -2.81 -14.94 -8.97
C ALA A 182 -3.48 -16.00 -8.10
N THR A 183 -2.87 -17.18 -8.07
CA THR A 183 -3.19 -18.22 -7.10
C THR A 183 -1.93 -18.63 -6.36
N ILE A 184 -1.96 -18.55 -5.04
CA ILE A 184 -0.90 -19.04 -4.15
C ILE A 184 -1.37 -20.30 -3.41
N VAL A 185 -0.43 -21.06 -2.85
CA VAL A 185 -0.74 -22.29 -2.08
C VAL A 185 -0.30 -22.15 -0.63
N VAL A 186 -1.29 -21.97 0.25
CA VAL A 186 -1.11 -21.88 1.70
C VAL A 186 -1.75 -23.11 2.35
N ASP A 187 -0.97 -23.83 3.15
CA ASP A 187 -1.38 -25.09 3.81
C ASP A 187 -2.10 -26.10 2.89
N GLY A 188 -1.62 -26.23 1.65
CA GLY A 188 -2.20 -27.15 0.66
C GLY A 188 -3.52 -26.69 0.04
N ARG A 189 -3.97 -25.47 0.31
CA ARG A 189 -5.15 -24.84 -0.29
C ARG A 189 -4.74 -23.76 -1.28
N GLY A 190 -5.34 -23.77 -2.47
CA GLY A 190 -5.21 -22.69 -3.44
C GLY A 190 -6.03 -21.48 -3.00
N LEU A 191 -5.38 -20.32 -2.90
CA LEU A 191 -6.02 -19.05 -2.59
C LEU A 191 -5.88 -18.12 -3.79
N VAL A 192 -7.00 -17.54 -4.24
CA VAL A 192 -6.97 -16.42 -5.19
C VAL A 192 -6.53 -15.18 -4.43
N VAL A 193 -5.59 -14.45 -5.02
CA VAL A 193 -4.96 -13.27 -4.44
C VAL A 193 -4.71 -12.22 -5.50
N GLU A 194 -4.54 -10.99 -5.06
CA GLU A 194 -3.84 -9.91 -5.78
C GLU A 194 -2.40 -9.88 -5.26
N LYS A 195 -1.43 -9.45 -6.08
CA LYS A 195 -0.02 -9.62 -5.70
C LYS A 195 0.94 -8.61 -6.31
N GLN A 196 1.89 -8.21 -5.47
CA GLN A 196 3.12 -7.59 -5.95
C GLN A 196 4.17 -8.63 -6.38
N ASP A 197 4.57 -8.60 -7.66
CA ASP A 197 5.62 -9.47 -8.19
C ASP A 197 7.06 -9.10 -7.76
N ILE A 198 7.94 -10.11 -7.72
CA ILE A 198 9.39 -9.87 -7.71
C ILE A 198 9.79 -9.38 -9.10
N VAL A 199 10.17 -8.10 -9.22
CA VAL A 199 10.76 -7.58 -10.46
C VAL A 199 12.23 -8.02 -10.53
N GLY A 200 12.64 -8.55 -11.69
CA GLY A 200 14.03 -8.97 -11.92
C GLY A 200 15.03 -7.84 -11.68
N THR A 201 16.05 -8.13 -10.90
CA THR A 201 16.97 -7.19 -10.25
C THR A 201 17.81 -6.36 -11.23
N ASN A 202 17.65 -5.04 -11.19
CA ASN A 202 18.70 -4.06 -11.50
C ASN A 202 18.56 -2.87 -10.53
N ASN A 203 18.94 -3.09 -9.27
CA ASN A 203 19.43 -2.11 -8.27
C ASN A 203 18.71 -0.76 -8.01
N ASP A 204 17.56 -0.46 -8.63
CA ASP A 204 16.82 0.79 -8.46
C ASP A 204 15.36 0.50 -8.03
N ASP A 205 15.19 -0.16 -6.88
CA ASP A 205 13.89 -0.44 -6.24
C ASP A 205 13.25 0.83 -5.64
N ILE A 206 13.02 1.85 -6.47
CA ILE A 206 12.10 2.95 -6.17
C ILE A 206 10.93 2.99 -7.16
N TYR A 207 11.03 2.33 -8.32
CA TYR A 207 9.90 2.21 -9.23
C TYR A 207 9.90 0.82 -9.87
N ARG A 208 8.71 0.20 -9.92
CA ARG A 208 8.42 -0.97 -10.73
C ARG A 208 8.66 -0.56 -12.21
N GLU A 209 9.89 -0.71 -12.70
CA GLU A 209 10.28 -0.38 -14.07
C GLU A 209 9.44 -1.18 -15.10
N PRO A 210 9.23 -0.66 -16.32
CA PRO A 210 8.13 -0.98 -17.20
C PRO A 210 8.19 -2.41 -17.75
N ARG A 211 7.17 -3.23 -17.46
CA ARG A 211 6.87 -4.44 -18.23
C ARG A 211 6.27 -4.08 -19.59
N ALA A 212 7.09 -3.53 -20.50
CA ALA A 212 6.84 -3.70 -21.91
C ALA A 212 7.42 -5.06 -22.31
N GLN A 213 6.55 -6.02 -22.65
CA GLN A 213 6.99 -7.20 -23.37
C GLN A 213 7.70 -6.75 -24.64
N ILE A 214 9.03 -6.90 -24.69
CA ILE A 214 9.76 -6.95 -25.95
C ILE A 214 9.31 -8.25 -26.62
N SER A 215 8.29 -8.16 -27.47
CA SER A 215 8.06 -9.15 -28.50
C SER A 215 9.22 -9.04 -29.50
N LEU A 216 10.28 -9.80 -29.25
CA LEU A 216 11.16 -10.22 -30.34
C LEU A 216 10.32 -11.12 -31.25
N ARG A 217 9.91 -10.58 -32.38
CA ARG A 217 9.61 -11.37 -33.58
C ARG A 217 10.37 -10.75 -34.75
N ASP A 218 11.33 -11.55 -35.20
CA ASP A 218 12.14 -11.55 -36.42
C ASP A 218 12.99 -10.32 -36.78
#